data_AF-A0A7U9XB70-F1
#
_entry.id   AF-A0A7U9XB70-F1
#
_cell.length_a   1.000
_cell.length_b   1.000
_cell.length_c   1.000
_cell.angle_alpha   90.00
_cell.angle_beta   90.00
_cell.angle_gamma   90.00
#
_symmetry.space_group_name_H-M   'P 1'
#
loop_
_entity.id
_entity.type
_entity.pdbx_description
1 polymer ?
#
loop_
_entity_poly.entity_id
_entity_poly.type
_entity_poly.pdbx_seq_one_letter_code
_entity_poly.pdbx_strand_id
1 'polypeptide(L)'
;MENLDNYEEVVNYDHRLHRIIVEKASSERLMKLWSDLDYGSIISCYIYGFDETDTVKRQYKIHRELVDALETKNVETICDAIHRHYMNSVRHFMQQEGLPEDTFNMSGPFI
;
A
#
# COMPACT_ATOMS: atom_id res chain seq x y z
N MET A 1 15.47 16.12 -17.24
CA MET A 1 14.13 15.73 -16.76
C MET A 1 14.29 14.27 -16.38
N GLU A 2 14.29 13.93 -15.09
CA GLU A 2 14.41 12.54 -14.65
C GLU A 2 13.26 11.73 -15.27
N ASN A 3 13.58 10.56 -15.84
CA ASN A 3 12.61 9.67 -16.48
C ASN A 3 11.50 9.31 -15.48
N LEU A 4 10.27 9.67 -15.81
CA LEU A 4 9.05 9.27 -15.10
C LEU A 4 8.53 7.92 -15.64
N ASP A 5 9.39 7.12 -16.28
CA ASP A 5 9.00 6.37 -17.47
C ASP A 5 8.63 4.89 -17.28
N ASN A 6 8.51 4.38 -16.06
CA ASN A 6 8.11 2.96 -15.93
C ASN A 6 7.19 2.68 -14.75
N TYR A 7 5.89 2.89 -14.99
CA TYR A 7 4.80 2.45 -14.11
C TYR A 7 4.97 0.98 -13.67
N GLU A 8 5.40 0.10 -14.58
CA GLU A 8 5.62 -1.32 -14.27
C GLU A 8 6.73 -1.52 -13.22
N GLU A 9 7.80 -0.73 -13.28
CA GLU A 9 8.86 -0.76 -12.26
C GLU A 9 8.34 -0.29 -10.90
N VAL A 10 7.53 0.77 -10.87
CA VAL A 10 6.92 1.27 -9.63
C VAL A 10 6.02 0.22 -9.01
N VAL A 11 5.19 -0.46 -9.79
CA VAL A 11 4.35 -1.57 -9.31
C VAL A 11 5.22 -2.73 -8.79
N ASN A 12 6.31 -3.05 -9.48
CA ASN A 12 7.24 -4.10 -9.01
C ASN A 12 7.93 -3.70 -7.69
N TYR A 13 8.33 -2.43 -7.54
CA TYR A 13 8.91 -1.94 -6.29
C TYR A 13 7.92 -1.95 -5.13
N ASP A 14 6.67 -1.55 -5.37
CA ASP A 14 5.57 -1.66 -4.39
C ASP A 14 5.44 -3.12 -3.92
N HIS A 15 5.33 -4.06 -4.86
CA HIS A 15 5.17 -5.48 -4.54
C HIS A 15 6.35 -6.02 -3.73
N ARG A 16 7.58 -5.66 -4.10
CA ARG A 16 8.79 -6.09 -3.38
C ARG A 16 8.85 -5.51 -1.97
N LEU A 17 8.50 -4.23 -1.80
CA LEU A 17 8.49 -3.58 -0.49
C LEU A 17 7.49 -4.26 0.46
N HIS A 18 6.25 -4.44 0.02
CA HIS A 18 5.21 -5.09 0.81
C HIS A 18 5.59 -6.54 1.16
N ARG A 19 6.15 -7.30 0.20
CA ARG A 19 6.68 -8.63 0.47
C ARG A 19 7.75 -8.63 1.56
N ILE A 20 8.71 -7.71 1.51
CA ILE A 20 9.78 -7.61 2.53
C ILE A 20 9.17 -7.34 3.91
N ILE A 21 8.17 -6.46 4.02
CA ILE A 21 7.49 -6.15 5.29
C ILE A 21 6.84 -7.43 5.84
N VAL A 22 6.13 -8.18 5.01
CA VAL A 22 5.48 -9.44 5.40
C VAL A 22 6.51 -10.50 5.82
N GLU A 23 7.59 -10.67 5.06
CA GLU A 23 8.68 -11.60 5.39
C GLU A 23 9.33 -11.25 6.74
N LYS A 24 9.52 -9.96 7.03
CA LYS A 24 10.13 -9.49 8.28
C LYS A 24 9.20 -9.60 9.48
N ALA A 25 7.88 -9.55 9.28
CA ALA A 25 6.90 -9.81 10.34
C ALA A 25 6.99 -11.24 10.90
N SER A 26 7.70 -12.16 10.23
CA SER A 26 7.99 -13.52 10.70
C SER A 26 6.74 -14.33 11.08
N SER A 27 5.62 -14.09 10.39
CA SER A 27 4.33 -14.76 10.62
C SER A 27 3.99 -15.67 9.45
N GLU A 28 3.92 -16.97 9.70
CA GLU A 28 3.53 -17.97 8.69
C GLU A 28 2.14 -17.69 8.12
N ARG A 29 1.23 -17.19 8.96
CA ARG A 29 -0.12 -16.82 8.53
C ARG A 29 -0.10 -15.64 7.57
N LEU A 30 0.70 -14.60 7.84
CA LEU A 30 0.81 -13.45 6.94
C LEU A 30 1.51 -13.82 5.63
N MET A 31 2.54 -14.68 5.68
CA MET A 31 3.19 -15.20 4.49
C MET A 31 2.24 -16.02 3.61
N LYS A 32 1.41 -16.86 4.21
CA LYS A 32 0.39 -17.61 3.48
C LYS A 32 -0.64 -16.67 2.86
N LEU A 33 -1.20 -15.72 3.62
CA LEU A 33 -2.15 -14.74 3.09
C LEU A 33 -1.55 -13.93 1.93
N TRP A 34 -0.30 -13.50 2.05
CA TRP A 34 0.42 -12.81 0.98
C TRP A 34 0.56 -13.66 -0.28
N SER A 35 0.92 -14.95 -0.13
CA SER A 35 1.00 -15.89 -1.25
C SER A 35 -0.36 -16.17 -1.90
N ASP A 36 -1.42 -16.22 -1.09
CA ASP A 36 -2.79 -16.52 -1.54
C ASP A 36 -3.46 -15.29 -2.22
N LEU A 37 -2.97 -14.06 -1.94
CA LEU A 37 -3.52 -12.80 -2.46
C LEU A 37 -3.24 -12.54 -3.95
N ASP A 38 -2.55 -13.46 -4.63
CA ASP A 38 -2.23 -13.50 -6.08
C ASP A 38 -2.24 -12.12 -6.74
N TYR A 39 -1.24 -11.28 -6.46
CA TYR A 39 -0.86 -9.99 -7.09
C TYR A 39 -1.98 -8.97 -7.40
N GLY A 40 -3.04 -9.37 -8.10
CA GLY A 40 -4.20 -8.60 -8.56
C GLY A 40 -5.10 -7.99 -7.48
N SER A 41 -5.00 -8.37 -6.20
CA SER A 41 -5.80 -7.71 -5.15
C SER A 41 -5.20 -6.38 -4.68
N ILE A 42 -3.87 -6.25 -4.58
CA ILE A 42 -3.19 -5.00 -4.21
C ILE A 42 -3.21 -4.01 -5.38
N ILE A 43 -3.14 -4.53 -6.60
CA ILE A 43 -3.13 -3.74 -7.84
C ILE A 43 -4.55 -3.26 -8.18
N SER A 44 -5.60 -3.88 -7.65
CA SER A 44 -6.98 -3.42 -7.88
C SER A 44 -7.24 -1.97 -7.42
N CYS A 45 -6.49 -1.47 -6.44
CA CYS A 45 -6.52 -0.05 -6.04
C CYS A 45 -5.92 0.90 -7.10
N TYR A 46 -5.18 0.35 -8.06
CA TYR A 46 -4.51 1.07 -9.15
C TYR A 46 -5.22 0.94 -10.51
N ILE A 47 -6.11 -0.05 -10.70
CA ILE A 47 -6.48 -0.48 -12.07
C ILE A 47 -7.74 0.21 -12.64
N TYR A 48 -8.66 0.71 -11.82
CA TYR A 48 -9.85 1.40 -12.33
C TYR A 48 -9.70 2.92 -12.12
N GLY A 49 -9.53 3.66 -13.23
CA GLY A 49 -9.56 5.13 -13.27
C GLY A 49 -8.24 5.88 -13.07
N PHE A 50 -7.10 5.20 -13.04
CA PHE A 50 -5.84 5.77 -12.54
C PHE A 50 -4.95 6.39 -13.63
N ASP A 51 -4.47 7.61 -13.38
CA ASP A 51 -3.40 8.25 -14.17
C ASP A 51 -2.05 7.64 -13.76
N GLU A 52 -1.43 6.87 -14.67
CA GLU A 52 -0.10 6.27 -14.46
C GLU A 52 0.96 7.31 -14.07
N THR A 53 0.87 8.51 -14.63
CA THR A 53 1.82 9.59 -14.35
C THR A 53 1.64 10.13 -12.93
N ASP A 54 0.41 10.28 -12.48
CA ASP A 54 0.13 10.70 -11.09
C ASP A 54 0.53 9.62 -10.09
N THR A 55 0.31 8.35 -10.45
CA THR A 55 0.77 7.20 -9.68
C THR A 55 2.27 7.27 -9.44
N VAL A 56 3.06 7.31 -10.50
CA VAL A 56 4.54 7.31 -10.40
C VAL A 56 5.02 8.47 -9.51
N LYS A 57 4.40 9.65 -9.62
CA LYS A 57 4.77 10.82 -8.79
C LYS A 57 4.46 10.64 -7.31
N ARG A 58 3.33 10.03 -6.96
CA ARG A 58 2.88 9.89 -5.57
C ARG A 58 3.53 8.71 -4.84
N GLN A 59 3.82 7.63 -5.57
CA GLN A 59 4.26 6.35 -5.00
C GLN A 59 5.55 6.45 -4.21
N TYR A 60 6.53 7.25 -4.67
CA TYR A 60 7.77 7.43 -3.91
C TYR A 60 7.52 8.04 -2.53
N LYS A 61 6.71 9.11 -2.46
CA LYS A 61 6.46 9.82 -1.21
C LYS A 61 5.76 8.93 -0.18
N ILE A 62 4.72 8.20 -0.58
CA ILE A 62 3.95 7.36 0.35
C ILE A 62 4.78 6.18 0.87
N HIS A 63 5.60 5.57 0.01
CA HIS A 63 6.47 4.47 0.44
C HIS A 63 7.66 4.95 1.26
N ARG A 64 8.14 6.18 1.05
CA ARG A 64 9.18 6.75 1.92
C ARG A 64 8.70 6.90 3.35
N GLU A 65 7.48 7.38 3.59
CA GLU A 65 6.93 7.46 4.94
C GLU A 65 6.88 6.10 5.65
N LEU A 66 6.57 5.02 4.92
CA LEU A 66 6.62 3.66 5.45
C LEU A 66 8.04 3.22 5.82
N VAL A 67 9.02 3.45 4.93
CA VAL A 67 10.39 3.07 5.23
C VAL A 67 10.94 3.90 6.39
N ASP A 68 10.52 5.17 6.56
CA ASP A 68 10.95 6.02 7.67
C ASP A 68 10.44 5.43 9.00
N ALA A 69 9.19 4.96 9.00
CA ALA A 69 8.63 4.26 10.15
C ALA A 69 9.39 2.95 10.46
N LEU A 70 9.77 2.16 9.44
CA LEU A 70 10.56 0.94 9.63
C LEU A 70 11.93 1.21 10.27
N GLU A 71 12.58 2.32 9.93
CA GLU A 71 13.87 2.71 10.51
C GLU A 71 13.80 2.96 12.03
N THR A 72 12.63 3.35 12.54
CA THR A 72 12.43 3.56 13.98
C THR A 72 12.53 2.26 14.80
N LYS A 73 12.31 1.10 14.17
CA LYS A 73 12.21 -0.23 14.81
C LYS A 73 11.16 -0.28 15.94
N ASN A 74 10.24 0.67 15.98
CA ASN A 74 9.16 0.71 16.96
C ASN A 74 7.91 0.07 16.37
N VAL A 75 7.40 -0.97 17.02
CA VAL A 75 6.26 -1.75 16.53
C VAL A 75 5.01 -0.90 16.38
N GLU A 76 4.68 -0.04 17.35
CA GLU A 76 3.49 0.80 17.32
C GLU A 76 3.56 1.80 16.16
N THR A 77 4.70 2.47 15.99
CA THR A 77 4.94 3.40 14.87
C THR A 77 4.83 2.69 13.52
N ILE A 78 5.38 1.48 13.40
CA ILE A 78 5.34 0.70 12.16
C ILE A 78 3.90 0.28 11.86
N CYS A 79 3.17 -0.25 12.84
CA CYS A 79 1.78 -0.65 12.69
C CYS A 79 0.88 0.52 12.30
N ASP A 80 1.05 1.68 12.94
CA ASP A 80 0.32 2.91 12.58
C ASP A 80 0.63 3.37 11.16
N ALA A 81 1.91 3.35 10.76
CA ALA A 81 2.31 3.75 9.40
C ALA A 81 1.73 2.80 8.34
N ILE A 82 1.77 1.48 8.56
CA ILE A 82 1.16 0.48 7.66
C ILE A 82 -0.34 0.69 7.57
N HIS A 83 -1.02 0.93 8.70
CA HIS A 83 -2.45 1.21 8.72
C HIS A 83 -2.79 2.46 7.91
N ARG A 84 -2.11 3.58 8.18
CA ARG A 84 -2.33 4.84 7.47
C ARG A 84 -2.07 4.72 5.97
N HIS A 85 -1.00 4.03 5.58
CA HIS A 85 -0.69 3.75 4.17
C HIS A 85 -1.85 3.06 3.46
N TYR A 86 -2.32 1.95 4.01
CA TYR A 86 -3.44 1.21 3.43
C TYR A 86 -4.74 2.04 3.39
N MET A 87 -5.10 2.69 4.49
CA MET A 87 -6.34 3.49 4.57
C MET A 87 -6.32 4.69 3.63
N ASN A 88 -5.17 5.34 3.43
CA ASN A 88 -5.06 6.46 2.51
C ASN A 88 -5.28 6.04 1.06
N SER A 89 -4.81 4.84 0.68
CA SER A 89 -5.07 4.26 -0.64
C SER A 89 -6.55 3.92 -0.82
N VAL A 90 -7.18 3.32 0.19
CA VAL A 90 -8.63 3.02 0.17
C VAL A 90 -9.47 4.30 0.06
N ARG A 91 -9.19 5.32 0.87
CA ARG A 91 -9.91 6.61 0.80
C ARG A 91 -9.75 7.27 -0.57
N HIS A 92 -8.55 7.21 -1.14
CA HIS A 92 -8.30 7.76 -2.47
C HIS A 92 -9.11 7.03 -3.54
N PHE A 93 -9.13 5.69 -3.50
CA PHE A 93 -9.97 4.88 -4.39
C PHE A 93 -11.46 5.24 -4.25
N MET A 94 -11.96 5.35 -3.03
CA MET A 94 -13.36 5.71 -2.77
C MET A 94 -13.71 7.10 -3.33
N GLN A 95 -12.81 8.07 -3.21
CA GLN A 95 -12.99 9.40 -3.78
C GLN A 95 -13.05 9.39 -5.31
N GLN A 96 -12.22 8.58 -5.97
CA GLN A 96 -12.23 8.44 -7.43
C GLN A 96 -13.51 7.77 -7.94
N GLU A 97 -13.98 6.75 -7.22
CA GLU A 97 -15.20 5.99 -7.59
C GLU A 97 -16.51 6.64 -7.08
N GLY A 98 -16.42 7.76 -6.35
CA GLY A 98 -17.59 8.44 -5.77
C GLY A 98 -18.31 7.61 -4.70
N LEU A 99 -17.60 6.71 -4.02
CA LEU A 99 -18.14 5.83 -2.97
C LEU A 99 -18.21 6.56 -1.62
N PRO A 100 -19.29 6.36 -0.83
CA PRO A 100 -19.40 6.90 0.53
C PRO A 100 -18.27 6.43 1.45
N GLU A 101 -17.74 7.31 2.32
CA GLU A 101 -16.62 7.00 3.23
C GLU A 101 -16.86 5.81 4.19
N ASP A 102 -18.09 5.37 4.39
CA ASP A 102 -18.42 4.23 5.24
C ASP A 102 -18.52 2.89 4.48
N THR A 103 -18.34 2.89 3.15
CA THR A 103 -18.51 1.70 2.28
C THR A 103 -17.74 0.46 2.76
N PHE A 104 -16.53 0.65 3.31
CA PHE A 104 -15.67 -0.45 3.75
C PHE A 104 -15.63 -0.65 5.28
N ASN A 105 -16.55 -0.03 6.04
CA ASN A 105 -16.56 -0.04 7.51
C ASN A 105 -15.17 0.19 8.12
N MET A 106 -14.61 1.37 7.83
CA MET A 106 -13.24 1.77 8.20
C MET A 106 -13.03 2.05 9.71
N SER A 107 -14.03 1.85 10.55
CA SER A 107 -14.06 2.21 11.98
C SER A 107 -13.90 1.04 12.96
N GLY A 108 -13.60 -0.17 12.48
CA GLY A 108 -13.40 -1.34 13.35
C GLY A 108 -12.11 -1.27 14.19
N PRO A 109 -12.10 -1.80 15.43
CA PRO A 109 -10.88 -1.87 16.23
C PRO A 109 -9.85 -2.83 15.62
N PHE A 110 -8.57 -2.45 15.69
CA PHE A 110 -7.45 -3.36 15.43
C PHE A 110 -7.40 -4.38 16.57
N ILE A 111 -7.42 -5.67 16.20
CA ILE A 111 -7.20 -6.81 17.11
C ILE A 111 -5.73 -6.84 17.51
#